data_AF-A0A7V6ZQM5-F1
#
_entry.id   AF-A0A7V6ZQM5-F1
#
_cell.length_a   1.000
_cell.length_b   1.000
_cell.length_c   1.000
_cell.angle_alpha   90.00
_cell.angle_beta   90.00
_cell.angle_gamma   90.00
#
_symmetry.space_group_name_H-M   'P 1'
#
loop_
_entity.id
_entity.type
_entity.pdbx_description
1 polymer ?
#
loop_
_entity_poly.entity_id
_entity_poly.type
_entity_poly.pdbx_seq_one_letter_code
_entity_poly.pdbx_strand_id
1 'polypeptide(L)' 'MERLVAYLKQYGFVYQGSEIYGGLANSWDFGPLGVELKNNIKRAWWKRFIQESPHNVGLDSAI' A
#
# COMPACT_ATOMS: atom_id res chain seq x y z
N MET A 1 -7.52 8.49 16.07
CA MET A 1 -6.78 7.48 15.26
C MET A 1 -7.55 6.17 15.16
N GLU A 2 -8.05 5.62 16.27
CA GLU A 2 -8.81 4.35 16.30
C GLU A 2 -10.00 4.26 15.33
N ARG A 3 -10.80 5.33 15.21
CA ARG A 3 -11.93 5.38 14.26
C ARG A 3 -11.52 5.14 12.80
N LEU A 4 -10.36 5.68 12.40
CA LEU A 4 -9.83 5.50 11.05
C LEU A 4 -9.37 4.06 10.85
N VAL A 5 -8.67 3.49 11.82
CA VAL A 5 -8.22 2.10 11.78
C VAL A 5 -9.40 1.13 11.68
N ALA A 6 -10.45 1.37 12.48
CA ALA A 6 -11.68 0.58 12.43
C ALA A 6 -12.35 0.65 11.04
N TYR A 7 -12.43 1.84 10.45
CA TYR A 7 -12.95 2.02 9.09
C TYR A 7 -12.11 1.25 8.06
N LEU A 8 -10.79 1.43 8.07
CA LEU A 8 -9.90 0.76 7.12
C LEU A 8 -9.98 -0.76 7.20
N LYS A 9 -10.14 -1.31 8.41
CA LYS A 9 -10.35 -2.74 8.62
C LYS A 9 -11.72 -3.20 8.12
N GLN A 10 -12.79 -2.48 8.48
CA GLN A 10 -14.17 -2.82 8.12
C GLN A 10 -14.41 -2.82 6.61
N TYR A 11 -13.81 -1.88 5.89
CA TYR A 11 -14.00 -1.73 4.44
C TYR A 11 -12.93 -2.45 3.60
N GLY A 12 -12.00 -3.18 4.22
CA GLY A 12 -11.02 -3.99 3.51
C GLY A 12 -9.92 -3.20 2.82
N PHE A 13 -9.41 -2.17 3.51
CA PHE A 13 -8.20 -1.48 3.14
C PHE A 13 -6.96 -2.13 3.74
N VAL A 14 -6.89 -2.28 5.06
CA VAL A 14 -5.69 -2.75 5.77
C VAL A 14 -6.09 -3.64 6.95
N TYR A 15 -5.37 -4.75 7.11
CA TYR A 15 -5.47 -5.70 8.21
C TYR A 15 -4.15 -5.82 8.95
N GLN A 16 -4.21 -6.24 10.21
CA GLN A 16 -2.99 -6.56 10.96
C GLN A 16 -2.39 -7.86 10.41
N GLY A 17 -1.08 -7.87 10.16
CA GLY A 17 -0.40 -9.08 9.71
C GLY A 17 -0.57 -10.20 10.73
N SER A 18 -0.84 -11.42 10.28
CA SER A 18 -1.02 -12.59 11.14
C SER A 18 -2.08 -12.42 12.24
N GLU A 19 -3.16 -11.67 11.98
CA GLU A 19 -4.18 -11.34 12.97
C GLU A 19 -4.75 -12.58 13.70
N ILE A 20 -5.04 -13.65 12.96
CA ILE A 20 -5.57 -14.90 13.54
C ILE A 20 -4.58 -15.66 14.42
N TYR A 21 -3.29 -15.30 14.36
CA TYR A 21 -2.21 -15.89 15.15
C TYR A 21 -1.72 -14.97 16.28
N GLY A 22 -2.51 -13.95 16.65
CA GLY A 22 -2.16 -12.99 17.70
C GLY A 22 -1.45 -11.73 17.19
N GLY A 23 -1.33 -11.57 15.87
CA GLY A 23 -0.77 -10.39 15.23
C GLY A 23 0.76 -10.38 15.19
N LEU A 24 1.30 -9.94 14.06
CA LEU A 24 2.72 -9.67 13.88
C LEU A 24 2.95 -8.17 13.94
N ALA A 25 3.72 -7.72 14.93
CA ALA A 25 4.08 -6.31 15.05
C ALA A 25 4.79 -5.81 13.79
N ASN A 26 4.46 -4.60 13.36
CA ASN A 26 5.03 -3.94 12.17
C ASN A 26 4.75 -4.66 10.82
N SER A 27 3.72 -5.51 10.76
CA SER A 27 3.26 -6.12 9.51
C SER A 27 1.79 -5.83 9.27
N TRP A 28 1.44 -5.60 8.00
CA TRP A 28 0.08 -5.31 7.56
C TRP A 28 -0.21 -5.92 6.19
N ASP A 29 -1.42 -6.47 6.06
CA ASP A 29 -1.92 -7.02 4.82
C ASP A 29 -2.89 -6.05 4.16
N PHE A 30 -2.75 -5.81 2.86
CA PHE A 30 -3.66 -4.96 2.10
C PHE A 30 -4.85 -5.77 1.62
N GLY A 31 -6.06 -5.33 2.00
CA GLY A 31 -7.31 -5.92 1.52
C GLY A 31 -7.66 -5.49 0.09
N PRO A 32 -8.82 -5.90 -0.45
CA PRO A 32 -9.21 -5.64 -1.83
C PRO A 32 -9.17 -4.15 -2.22
N LEU A 33 -9.74 -3.27 -1.40
CA LEU A 33 -9.71 -1.82 -1.66
C LEU A 33 -8.33 -1.22 -1.40
N GLY A 34 -7.59 -1.79 -0.44
CA GLY A 34 -6.23 -1.36 -0.11
C GLY A 34 -5.24 -1.60 -1.23
N VAL A 35 -5.31 -2.75 -1.90
CA VAL A 35 -4.46 -3.09 -3.04
C VAL A 35 -4.72 -2.15 -4.20
N GLU A 36 -5.98 -1.88 -4.52
CA GLU A 36 -6.34 -0.93 -5.58
C GLU A 36 -5.84 0.48 -5.28
N LEU A 37 -6.05 0.96 -4.05
CA LEU A 37 -5.54 2.27 -3.63
C LEU A 37 -4.01 2.34 -3.71
N LYS A 38 -3.29 1.34 -3.17
CA LYS A 38 -1.83 1.26 -3.22
C LYS A 38 -1.32 1.27 -4.65
N ASN A 39 -1.91 0.47 -5.53
CA ASN A 39 -1.51 0.38 -6.93
C ASN A 39 -1.79 1.67 -7.70
N ASN A 40 -2.94 2.32 -7.44
CA ASN A 40 -3.28 3.62 -8.03
C ASN A 40 -2.26 4.70 -7.64
N ILE A 41 -1.89 4.77 -6.36
CA ILE A 41 -0.88 5.72 -5.88
C ILE A 41 0.48 5.44 -6.52
N LYS A 42 0.94 4.17 -6.55
CA LYS A 42 2.20 3.78 -7.20
C LYS A 42 2.22 4.18 -8.67
N ARG A 43 1.13 3.92 -9.43
CA ARG A 43 1.01 4.29 -10.85
C ARG A 43 1.04 5.79 -11.06
N ALA A 44 0.29 6.56 -10.26
CA ALA A 44 0.25 8.02 -10.37
C ALA A 44 1.62 8.64 -10.10
N TRP A 45 2.32 8.15 -9.07
CA TRP A 45 3.68 8.59 -8.77
C TRP A 45 4.65 8.24 -9.90
N TRP A 46 4.62 7.00 -10.38
CA TRP A 46 5.52 6.54 -11.45
C TRP A 46 5.33 7.36 -12.73
N LYS A 47 4.08 7.62 -13.11
CA LYS A 47 3.77 8.47 -14.26
C LYS A 47 4.35 9.88 -14.08
N ARG A 48 4.04 10.54 -12.96
CA ARG A 48 4.39 11.95 -12.73
C ARG A 48 5.89 12.21 -12.63
N PHE A 49 6.62 11.30 -11.98
CA PHE A 49 8.01 11.52 -11.64
C PHE A 49 8.98 10.78 -12.56
N ILE A 50 8.63 9.58 -13.02
CA ILE A 50 9.52 8.80 -13.89
C ILE A 50 9.19 9.03 -15.35
N GLN A 51 7.95 8.80 -15.78
CA GLN A 51 7.60 8.84 -17.21
C GLN A 51 7.54 10.24 -17.79
N GLU A 52 7.10 11.24 -17.02
CA GLU A 52 6.95 12.63 -17.47
C GLU A 52 8.25 13.45 -17.37
N SER A 53 9.32 12.90 -16.78
CA SER A 53 10.61 13.58 -16.64
C SER A 53 11.63 13.02 -17.65
N PRO A 54 12.24 13.85 -18.51
CA PRO A 54 13.26 13.39 -19.45
C PRO A 54 14.59 13.02 -18.77
N HIS A 55 14.73 13.30 -17.47
CA HIS A 55 15.96 13.09 -16.71
C HIS A 55 15.90 11.87 -15.80
N ASN A 56 14.76 11.19 -15.71
CA ASN A 56 14.56 10.07 -14.79
C ASN A 56 14.43 8.75 -15.55
N VAL A 57 14.96 7.68 -14.97
CA VAL A 57 14.88 6.32 -15.49
C VAL A 57 14.30 5.40 -14.43
N GLY A 58 13.46 4.45 -14.85
CA GLY A 58 12.92 3.43 -13.96
C GLY A 58 13.94 2.35 -13.65
N LEU A 59 13.99 1.90 -12.40
CA LEU A 59 14.82 0.78 -11.96
C LEU A 59 13.99 -0.14 -11.07
N ASP A 60 14.13 -1.45 -11.27
CA ASP A 60 13.63 -2.49 -10.38
C ASP A 60 14.81 -3.41 -10.03
N SER A 61 15.18 -3.46 -8.75
CA SER A 61 16.38 -4.14 -8.26
C SER A 61 16.05 -4.96 -7.02
N ALA A 62 16.80 -6.03 -6.76
CA ALA A 62 16.57 -6.97 -5.67
C ALA A 62 17.18 -6.54 -4.31
N ILE A 63 17.87 -5.40 -4.26
CA ILE A 63 18.52 -4.85 -3.05
C ILE A 63 17.48 -4.25 -2.11
#